data_AF-V9LG67-F1
#
_entry.id   AF-V9LG67-F1
#
_cell.length_a   1.000
_cell.length_b   1.000
_cell.length_c   1.000
_cell.angle_alpha   90.00
_cell.angle_beta   90.00
_cell.angle_gamma   90.00
#
_symmetry.space_group_name_H-M   'P 1'
#
loop_
_entity.id
_entity.type
_entity.pdbx_description
1 polymer ?
#
loop_
_entity_poly.entity_id
_entity_poly.type
_entity_poly.pdbx_seq_one_letter_code
_entity_poly.pdbx_strand_id
1 'polypeptide(L)'
;MENRLATALVIASVLAGISGVYISAAVGTDHWYVYRSGPPQTGGRLANQTPVQTAEIARELRDEDEKAYSTVLARYNGSVGLWHRCVSLPEATHWYQPPEGAEVGFQTVCVSQSLEAQFLPKFVQLGNHNSDIDYLRTYLWRTQIVLPFVSLGLMLIGGLIGLCTCVCYSLYPTLVTGILHVLAGLCTLLTLLCYALWTRLLNERLSE
;
A
#
# COMPACT_ATOMS: atom_id res chain seq x y z
N MET A 1 -15.96 -14.39 39.57
CA MET A 1 -16.20 -14.50 38.09
C MET A 1 -15.97 -13.15 37.42
N GLU A 2 -16.37 -12.06 38.05
CA GLU A 2 -16.24 -10.66 37.61
C GLU A 2 -14.81 -10.19 37.36
N ASN A 3 -13.86 -10.58 38.22
CA ASN A 3 -12.45 -10.23 38.13
C ASN A 3 -11.76 -10.81 36.89
N ARG A 4 -12.14 -12.01 36.43
CA ARG A 4 -11.62 -12.58 35.18
C ARG A 4 -12.20 -11.89 33.95
N LEU A 5 -13.49 -11.55 34.00
CA LEU A 5 -14.17 -10.84 32.91
C LEU A 5 -13.64 -9.41 32.76
N ALA A 6 -13.43 -8.70 33.86
CA ALA A 6 -12.85 -7.36 33.87
C ALA A 6 -11.45 -7.35 33.25
N THR A 7 -10.57 -8.27 33.65
CA THR A 7 -9.23 -8.38 33.06
C THR A 7 -9.29 -8.71 31.56
N ALA A 8 -10.19 -9.61 31.14
CA ALA A 8 -10.36 -9.94 29.72
C ALA A 8 -10.81 -8.73 28.89
N LEU A 9 -11.74 -7.92 29.40
CA LEU A 9 -12.23 -6.71 28.73
C LEU A 9 -11.15 -5.64 28.61
N VAL A 10 -10.32 -5.47 29.64
CA VAL A 10 -9.17 -4.53 29.60
C VAL A 10 -8.16 -4.98 28.56
N ILE A 11 -7.77 -6.25 28.56
CA ILE A 11 -6.82 -6.80 27.57
C ILE A 11 -7.38 -6.64 26.16
N ALA A 12 -8.65 -7.00 25.94
CA ALA A 12 -9.30 -6.87 24.64
C ALA A 12 -9.32 -5.42 24.15
N SER A 13 -9.61 -4.47 25.02
CA SER A 13 -9.65 -3.05 24.68
C SER A 13 -8.27 -2.51 24.30
N VAL A 14 -7.22 -2.87 25.05
CA VAL A 14 -5.85 -2.47 24.75
C VAL A 14 -5.39 -3.06 23.41
N LEU A 15 -5.62 -4.35 23.18
CA LEU A 15 -5.25 -5.02 21.92
C LEU A 15 -6.02 -4.45 20.72
N ALA A 16 -7.31 -4.17 20.87
CA ALA A 16 -8.11 -3.53 19.83
C ALA A 16 -7.59 -2.13 19.50
N GLY A 17 -7.27 -1.33 20.52
CA GLY A 17 -6.69 0.01 20.34
C GLY A 17 -5.34 -0.04 19.60
N ILE A 18 -4.42 -0.90 20.04
CA ILE A 18 -3.12 -1.10 19.39
C ILE A 18 -3.31 -1.54 17.93
N SER A 19 -4.17 -2.53 17.68
CA SER A 19 -4.46 -3.01 16.33
C SER A 19 -5.01 -1.90 15.43
N GLY A 20 -5.89 -1.04 15.94
CA GLY A 20 -6.46 0.07 15.17
C GLY A 20 -5.40 1.10 14.77
N VAL A 21 -4.46 1.39 15.66
CA VAL A 21 -3.28 2.23 15.37
C VAL A 21 -2.42 1.59 14.28
N TYR A 22 -2.14 0.29 14.37
CA TYR A 22 -1.34 -0.41 13.36
C TYR A 22 -2.01 -0.42 11.98
N ILE A 23 -3.32 -0.67 11.89
CA ILE A 23 -4.04 -0.62 10.61
C ILE A 23 -4.02 0.79 10.03
N SER A 24 -4.21 1.81 10.87
CA SER A 24 -4.16 3.21 10.42
C SER A 24 -2.78 3.58 9.90
N ALA A 25 -1.72 3.17 10.61
CA ALA A 25 -0.34 3.37 10.18
C ALA A 25 -0.02 2.59 8.89
N ALA A 26 -0.53 1.36 8.75
CA ALA A 26 -0.37 0.57 7.54
C ALA A 26 -1.08 1.21 6.33
N VAL A 27 -2.27 1.76 6.50
CA VAL A 27 -2.99 2.49 5.45
C VAL A 27 -2.24 3.75 5.00
N GLY A 28 -1.52 4.41 5.92
CA GLY A 28 -0.78 5.63 5.65
C GLY A 28 0.65 5.45 5.13
N THR A 29 1.20 4.23 5.10
CA THR A 29 2.61 4.01 4.72
C THR A 29 2.81 3.95 3.20
N ASP A 30 3.97 4.43 2.75
CA ASP A 30 4.38 4.46 1.34
C ASP A 30 5.14 3.19 0.89
N HIS A 31 5.21 2.19 1.77
CA HIS A 31 6.04 0.99 1.63
C HIS A 31 5.23 -0.31 1.76
N TRP A 32 4.14 -0.45 1.00
CA TRP A 32 3.42 -1.74 0.91
C TRP A 32 4.21 -2.75 0.08
N TYR A 33 4.87 -2.28 -0.99
CA TYR A 33 5.78 -3.08 -1.80
C TYR A 33 6.97 -2.23 -2.24
N VAL A 34 8.15 -2.84 -2.24
CA VAL A 34 9.40 -2.20 -2.62
C VAL A 34 9.99 -2.97 -3.80
N TYR A 35 10.06 -2.30 -4.94
CA TYR A 35 10.80 -2.73 -6.11
C TYR A 35 12.29 -2.53 -5.84
N ARG A 36 13.05 -3.61 -5.91
CA ARG A 36 14.51 -3.55 -5.88
C ARG A 36 15.03 -3.88 -7.27
N SER A 37 15.43 -2.86 -8.01
CA SER A 37 16.26 -3.03 -9.18
C SER A 37 17.65 -3.49 -8.74
N GLY A 38 18.30 -4.34 -9.56
CA GLY A 38 19.71 -4.68 -9.35
C GLY A 38 20.60 -3.43 -9.28
N PRO A 39 21.85 -3.54 -8.80
CA PRO A 39 22.74 -2.39 -8.72
C PRO A 39 22.75 -1.69 -10.08
N PRO A 40 22.63 -0.35 -10.10
CA PRO A 40 22.61 0.39 -11.35
C PRO A 40 23.85 -0.04 -12.11
N GLN A 41 23.67 -0.70 -13.27
CA GLN A 41 24.82 -1.08 -14.08
C GLN A 41 25.62 0.20 -14.29
N THR A 42 26.87 0.16 -13.85
CA THR A 42 27.88 1.22 -13.87
C THR A 42 28.21 1.55 -15.33
N GLY A 43 27.21 2.07 -16.02
CA GLY A 43 27.10 2.18 -17.47
C GLY A 43 26.30 3.42 -17.81
N GLY A 44 26.86 4.57 -17.47
CA GLY A 44 26.67 5.87 -18.14
C GLY A 44 25.30 6.58 -18.11
N ARG A 45 24.18 5.88 -17.89
CA ARG A 45 22.83 6.47 -18.08
C ARG A 45 22.11 6.89 -16.79
N LEU A 46 22.38 6.24 -15.65
CA LEU A 46 21.77 6.63 -14.37
C LEU A 46 22.51 7.79 -13.69
N ALA A 47 23.84 7.83 -13.79
CA ALA A 47 24.66 8.88 -13.18
C ALA A 47 24.55 10.26 -13.87
N ASN A 48 23.86 10.32 -15.01
CA ASN A 48 23.71 11.53 -15.84
C ASN A 48 22.24 12.00 -15.89
N GLN A 49 21.52 11.91 -14.77
CA GLN A 49 20.15 12.41 -14.72
C GLN A 49 20.12 13.93 -14.58
N THR A 50 19.47 14.58 -15.54
CA THR A 50 19.22 16.02 -15.52
C THR A 50 17.93 16.32 -14.77
N PRO A 51 17.75 17.53 -14.21
CA PRO A 51 16.50 17.91 -13.54
C PRO A 51 15.26 17.79 -14.47
N VAL A 52 15.45 17.93 -15.78
CA VAL A 52 14.39 17.72 -16.78
C VAL A 52 13.96 16.25 -16.85
N GLN A 53 14.91 15.32 -16.80
CA GLN A 53 14.59 13.88 -16.78
C GLN A 53 13.91 13.48 -15.47
N THR A 54 14.33 14.03 -14.33
CA THR A 54 13.66 13.81 -13.04
C THR A 54 12.20 14.27 -13.07
N ALA A 55 11.93 15.44 -13.66
CA ALA A 55 10.56 15.94 -13.82
C ALA A 55 9.71 15.04 -14.75
N GLU A 56 10.31 14.49 -15.80
CA GLU A 56 9.62 13.57 -16.70
C GLU A 56 9.29 12.23 -16.04
N ILE A 57 10.23 11.68 -15.26
CA ILE A 57 9.99 10.47 -14.47
C ILE A 57 8.87 10.69 -13.45
N ALA A 58 8.81 11.87 -12.82
CA ALA A 58 7.72 12.22 -11.92
C ALA A 58 6.36 12.32 -12.63
N ARG A 59 6.33 12.69 -13.93
CA ARG A 59 5.11 12.68 -14.74
C ARG A 59 4.68 11.26 -15.09
N GLU A 60 5.60 10.42 -15.57
CA GLU A 60 5.32 9.00 -15.86
C GLU A 60 4.84 8.25 -14.61
N LEU A 61 5.39 8.57 -13.44
CA LEU A 61 4.97 7.96 -12.17
C LEU A 61 3.55 8.37 -11.75
N ARG A 62 3.12 9.59 -12.13
CA ARG A 62 1.77 10.14 -11.90
C ARG A 62 0.75 9.64 -12.92
N ASP A 63 1.19 9.09 -14.03
CA ASP A 63 0.30 8.57 -15.08
C ASP A 63 -0.64 7.49 -14.52
N GLU A 64 -1.82 7.42 -15.12
CA GLU A 64 -2.84 6.41 -14.86
C GLU A 64 -2.56 5.11 -15.65
N ASP A 65 -1.73 5.18 -16.69
CA ASP A 65 -1.23 4.02 -17.41
C ASP A 65 -0.39 3.12 -16.49
N GLU A 66 -0.95 1.94 -16.19
CA GLU A 66 -0.31 0.89 -15.39
C GLU A 66 1.06 0.46 -15.89
N LYS A 67 1.25 0.39 -17.21
CA LYS A 67 2.53 0.03 -17.78
C LYS A 67 3.57 1.13 -17.55
N ALA A 68 3.17 2.38 -17.76
CA ALA A 68 4.06 3.53 -17.63
C ALA A 68 4.65 3.60 -16.22
N TYR A 69 3.81 3.67 -15.17
CA TYR A 69 4.35 3.80 -13.82
C TYR A 69 5.02 2.52 -13.29
N SER A 70 4.53 1.32 -13.64
CA SER A 70 5.12 0.06 -13.15
C SER A 70 6.53 -0.18 -13.69
N THR A 71 6.77 0.17 -14.95
CA THR A 71 8.11 0.08 -15.55
C THR A 71 9.10 1.06 -14.89
N VAL A 72 8.65 2.26 -14.54
CA VAL A 72 9.45 3.25 -13.81
C VAL A 72 9.81 2.76 -12.41
N LEU A 73 8.84 2.25 -11.66
CA LEU A 73 9.04 1.69 -10.32
C LEU A 73 10.03 0.52 -10.33
N ALA A 74 9.89 -0.37 -11.31
CA ALA A 74 10.79 -1.51 -11.48
C ALA A 74 12.21 -1.10 -11.90
N ARG A 75 12.35 0.01 -12.63
CA ARG A 75 13.65 0.54 -13.09
C ARG A 75 14.39 1.34 -12.01
N TYR A 76 13.68 2.09 -11.17
CA TYR A 76 14.24 3.07 -10.25
C TYR A 76 13.86 2.80 -8.78
N ASN A 77 14.32 1.66 -8.22
CA ASN A 77 14.16 1.28 -6.80
C ASN A 77 12.90 1.87 -6.14
N GLY A 78 11.74 1.54 -6.71
CA GLY A 78 10.47 2.17 -6.36
C GLY A 78 9.84 1.59 -5.10
N SER A 79 9.00 2.38 -4.43
CA SER A 79 8.04 1.88 -3.45
C SER A 79 6.63 2.32 -3.79
N VAL A 80 5.68 1.44 -3.50
CA VAL A 80 4.26 1.69 -3.68
C VAL A 80 3.59 1.60 -2.32
N GLY A 81 2.87 2.65 -1.96
CA GLY A 81 1.86 2.64 -0.91
C GLY A 81 0.46 2.77 -1.50
N LEU A 82 -0.51 2.90 -0.61
CA LEU A 82 -1.91 3.12 -1.00
C LEU A 82 -2.11 4.49 -1.68
N TRP A 83 -1.48 5.53 -1.11
CA TRP A 83 -1.71 6.92 -1.52
C TRP A 83 -0.57 7.51 -2.33
N HIS A 84 0.63 6.98 -2.21
CA HIS A 84 1.80 7.50 -2.92
C HIS A 84 2.56 6.39 -3.65
N ARG A 85 3.19 6.80 -4.74
CA ARG A 85 4.24 6.03 -5.42
C ARG A 85 5.52 6.82 -5.30
N CYS A 86 6.60 6.16 -4.92
CA CYS A 86 7.90 6.79 -4.72
C CYS A 86 8.97 6.06 -5.51
N VAL A 87 9.97 6.79 -5.98
CA VAL A 87 11.16 6.23 -6.64
C VAL A 87 12.40 6.89 -6.08
N SER A 88 13.49 6.12 -6.00
CA SER A 88 14.79 6.63 -5.58
C SER A 88 15.63 6.90 -6.81
N LEU A 89 15.92 8.18 -7.05
CA LEU A 89 16.65 8.66 -8.22
C LEU A 89 18.00 9.21 -7.76
N PRO A 90 19.08 9.05 -8.53
CA PRO A 90 20.31 9.79 -8.27
C PRO A 90 20.04 11.30 -8.29
N GLU A 91 20.68 12.02 -7.39
CA GLU A 91 20.54 13.46 -7.25
C GLU A 91 20.99 14.14 -8.55
N ALA A 92 20.09 14.94 -9.13
CA ALA A 92 20.33 15.54 -10.43
C ALA A 92 21.42 16.62 -10.34
N THR A 93 22.58 16.35 -10.92
CA THR A 93 23.68 17.33 -10.99
C THR A 93 23.55 18.15 -12.27
N HIS A 94 23.39 19.47 -12.12
CA HIS A 94 23.23 20.36 -13.27
C HIS A 94 24.47 20.47 -14.19
N TRP A 95 25.68 20.19 -13.70
CA TRP A 95 26.94 20.31 -14.48
C TRP A 95 28.09 19.37 -14.06
N TYR A 96 27.86 18.41 -13.15
CA TYR A 96 28.94 17.64 -12.54
C TYR A 96 28.73 16.14 -12.73
N GLN A 97 29.66 15.49 -13.43
CA GLN A 97 29.76 14.04 -13.45
C GLN A 97 30.58 13.59 -12.23
N PRO A 98 30.00 12.82 -11.31
CA PRO A 98 30.76 12.29 -10.20
C PRO A 98 31.90 11.39 -10.72
N PRO A 99 33.12 11.52 -10.19
CA PRO A 99 34.24 10.68 -10.60
C PRO A 99 33.94 9.20 -10.34
N GLU A 100 34.54 8.32 -11.13
CA GLU A 100 34.34 6.87 -11.00
C GLU A 100 34.67 6.41 -9.57
N GLY A 101 33.66 5.90 -8.86
CA GLY A 101 33.78 5.47 -7.45
C GLY A 101 33.33 6.48 -6.39
N ALA A 102 32.86 7.68 -6.77
CA ALA A 102 32.21 8.59 -5.84
C ALA A 102 30.78 8.12 -5.49
N GLU A 103 30.40 8.28 -4.22
CA GLU A 103 29.03 8.01 -3.76
C GLU A 103 28.07 8.99 -4.44
N VAL A 104 27.16 8.46 -5.27
CA VAL A 104 26.08 9.25 -5.88
C VAL A 104 24.96 9.38 -4.85
N GLY A 105 24.65 10.62 -4.43
CA GLY A 105 23.50 10.89 -3.58
C GLY A 105 22.20 10.45 -4.25
N PHE A 106 21.24 9.93 -3.47
CA PHE A 106 19.92 9.56 -3.98
C PHE A 106 18.85 10.46 -3.37
N GLN A 107 17.97 10.98 -4.21
CA GLN A 107 16.77 11.72 -3.85
C GLN A 107 15.53 10.86 -4.09
N THR A 108 14.66 10.77 -3.08
CA THR A 108 13.36 10.11 -3.23
C THR A 108 12.33 11.09 -3.78
N VAL A 109 11.68 10.73 -4.88
CA VAL A 109 10.58 11.50 -5.49
C VAL A 109 9.30 10.72 -5.30
N CYS A 110 8.30 11.34 -4.67
CA CYS A 110 6.99 10.75 -4.41
C CYS A 110 5.88 11.52 -5.12
N VAL A 111 4.91 10.80 -5.68
CA VAL A 111 3.70 11.36 -6.28
C VAL A 111 2.46 10.81 -5.61
N SER A 112 1.49 11.69 -5.36
CA SER A 112 0.18 11.33 -4.80
C SER A 112 -0.73 10.75 -5.86
N GLN A 113 -1.43 9.67 -5.52
CA GLN A 113 -2.47 9.05 -6.31
C GLN A 113 -3.83 9.61 -5.91
N SER A 114 -4.68 9.90 -6.90
CA SER A 114 -6.07 10.29 -6.62
C SER A 114 -6.90 9.08 -6.18
N LEU A 115 -8.03 9.31 -5.52
CA LEU A 115 -8.94 8.21 -5.19
C LEU A 115 -9.57 7.61 -6.46
N GLU A 116 -9.88 8.44 -7.44
CA GLU A 116 -10.44 8.00 -8.72
C GLU A 116 -9.48 7.08 -9.48
N ALA A 117 -8.19 7.45 -9.51
CA ALA A 117 -7.10 6.65 -10.06
C ALA A 117 -7.06 5.22 -9.49
N GLN A 118 -7.32 5.11 -8.18
CA GLN A 118 -7.31 3.83 -7.49
C GLN A 118 -8.49 2.92 -7.87
N PHE A 119 -9.58 3.44 -8.44
CA PHE A 119 -10.73 2.62 -8.85
C PHE A 119 -10.80 2.38 -10.36
N LEU A 120 -9.83 2.86 -11.13
CA LEU A 120 -9.73 2.57 -12.56
C LEU A 120 -9.64 1.07 -12.84
N PRO A 121 -10.32 0.58 -13.91
CA PRO A 121 -10.25 -0.81 -14.29
C PRO A 121 -8.83 -1.19 -14.71
N LYS A 122 -8.47 -2.45 -14.47
CA LYS A 122 -7.20 -3.04 -14.90
C LYS A 122 -7.47 -3.87 -16.15
N PHE A 123 -6.60 -3.76 -17.14
CA PHE A 123 -6.80 -4.35 -18.48
C PHE A 123 -5.99 -5.62 -18.71
N VAL A 124 -6.38 -6.49 -19.63
CA VAL A 124 -5.63 -7.73 -19.92
C VAL A 124 -4.22 -7.41 -20.39
N GLN A 125 -4.06 -6.41 -21.26
CA GLN A 125 -2.76 -5.85 -21.62
C GLN A 125 -2.47 -4.60 -20.76
N LEU A 126 -1.32 -4.58 -20.09
CA LEU A 126 -0.92 -3.45 -19.25
C LEU A 126 -0.95 -2.14 -20.04
N GLY A 127 -1.68 -1.15 -19.53
CA GLY A 127 -1.79 0.19 -20.13
C GLY A 127 -2.69 0.31 -21.36
N ASN A 128 -3.13 -0.81 -21.94
CA ASN A 128 -3.93 -0.77 -23.15
C ASN A 128 -5.43 -0.73 -22.83
N HIS A 129 -5.99 0.48 -22.84
CA HIS A 129 -7.41 0.76 -22.64
C HIS A 129 -8.34 0.14 -23.71
N ASN A 130 -7.79 -0.29 -24.85
CA ASN A 130 -8.54 -0.96 -25.90
C ASN A 130 -8.62 -2.49 -25.71
N SER A 131 -7.86 -3.04 -24.75
CA SER A 131 -7.93 -4.45 -24.42
C SER A 131 -9.06 -4.73 -23.43
N ASP A 132 -9.46 -5.99 -23.30
CA ASP A 132 -10.52 -6.38 -22.37
C ASP A 132 -10.14 -6.08 -20.92
N ILE A 133 -11.14 -5.91 -20.06
CA ILE A 133 -10.94 -5.70 -18.62
C ILE A 133 -10.54 -7.03 -17.97
N ASP A 134 -9.45 -7.01 -17.21
CA ASP A 134 -9.08 -8.09 -16.32
C ASP A 134 -9.85 -7.92 -15.00
N TYR A 135 -10.99 -8.61 -14.93
CA TYR A 135 -11.86 -8.57 -13.75
C TYR A 135 -11.16 -9.04 -12.48
N LEU A 136 -10.38 -10.12 -12.55
CA LEU A 136 -9.69 -10.67 -11.38
C LEU A 136 -8.75 -9.62 -10.80
N ARG A 137 -7.89 -9.04 -11.64
CA ARG A 137 -6.92 -8.03 -11.23
C ARG A 137 -7.59 -6.74 -10.75
N THR A 138 -8.68 -6.33 -11.41
CA THR A 138 -9.48 -5.17 -11.01
C THR A 138 -10.11 -5.37 -9.63
N TYR A 139 -10.71 -6.53 -9.35
CA TYR A 139 -11.32 -6.82 -8.05
C TYR A 139 -10.28 -6.99 -6.94
N LEU A 140 -9.15 -7.66 -7.20
CA LEU A 140 -8.06 -7.78 -6.22
C LEU A 140 -7.55 -6.39 -5.79
N TRP A 141 -7.32 -5.51 -6.76
CA TRP A 141 -6.87 -4.13 -6.53
C TRP A 141 -7.88 -3.27 -5.77
N ARG A 142 -9.18 -3.38 -6.06
CA ARG A 142 -10.21 -2.64 -5.29
C ARG A 142 -10.39 -3.21 -3.88
N THR A 143 -10.31 -4.53 -3.74
CA THR A 143 -10.53 -5.23 -2.48
C THR A 143 -9.47 -4.88 -1.44
N GLN A 144 -8.20 -4.80 -1.84
CA GLN A 144 -7.11 -4.37 -0.93
C GLN A 144 -7.26 -2.91 -0.44
N ILE A 145 -8.01 -2.05 -1.15
CA ILE A 145 -8.27 -0.68 -0.72
C ILE A 145 -9.45 -0.65 0.26
N VAL A 146 -10.53 -1.34 -0.06
CA VAL A 146 -11.79 -1.29 0.70
C VAL A 146 -11.69 -2.03 2.04
N LEU A 147 -11.05 -3.21 2.06
CA LEU A 147 -11.02 -4.07 3.25
C LEU A 147 -10.33 -3.45 4.48
N PRO A 148 -9.23 -2.69 4.37
CA PRO A 148 -8.65 -1.96 5.50
C PRO A 148 -9.63 -0.99 6.15
N PHE A 149 -10.41 -0.24 5.37
CA PHE A 149 -11.42 0.68 5.92
C PHE A 149 -12.58 -0.06 6.55
N VAL A 150 -13.03 -1.17 5.95
CA VAL A 150 -14.04 -2.04 6.54
C VAL A 150 -13.54 -2.61 7.88
N SER A 151 -12.29 -3.07 7.94
CA SER A 151 -11.66 -3.57 9.15
C SER A 151 -11.62 -2.50 10.25
N LEU A 152 -11.14 -1.29 9.91
CA LEU A 152 -11.10 -0.16 10.83
C LEU A 152 -12.50 0.20 11.35
N GLY A 153 -13.50 0.23 10.47
CA GLY A 153 -14.90 0.46 10.84
C GLY A 153 -15.45 -0.61 11.79
N LEU A 154 -15.22 -1.89 11.49
CA LEU A 154 -15.62 -3.02 12.35
C LEU A 154 -14.98 -2.95 13.73
N MET A 155 -13.72 -2.55 13.82
CA MET A 155 -13.02 -2.37 15.09
C MET A 155 -13.56 -1.20 15.90
N LEU A 156 -13.83 -0.06 15.26
CA LEU A 156 -14.42 1.11 15.92
C LEU A 156 -15.82 0.80 16.45
N ILE A 157 -16.66 0.15 15.64
CA ILE A 157 -18.01 -0.27 16.05
C ILE A 157 -17.93 -1.31 17.16
N GLY A 158 -17.05 -2.31 17.04
CA GLY A 158 -16.82 -3.33 18.05
C GLY A 158 -16.31 -2.76 19.38
N GLY A 159 -15.43 -1.75 19.32
CA GLY A 159 -14.94 -1.01 20.48
C GLY A 159 -16.04 -0.19 21.16
N LEU A 160 -16.87 0.52 20.39
CA LEU A 160 -17.99 1.31 20.91
C LEU A 160 -19.02 0.41 21.61
N ILE A 161 -19.39 -0.72 20.99
CA ILE A 161 -20.29 -1.70 21.58
C ILE A 161 -19.66 -2.26 22.87
N GLY A 162 -18.37 -2.58 22.85
CA GLY A 162 -17.62 -3.04 24.03
C GLY A 162 -17.63 -2.03 25.19
N LEU A 163 -17.49 -0.74 24.91
CA LEU A 163 -17.58 0.30 25.95
C LEU A 163 -18.99 0.37 26.56
N CYS A 164 -20.03 0.25 25.73
CA CYS A 164 -21.42 0.18 26.20
C CYS A 164 -21.69 -1.08 27.04
N THR A 165 -21.03 -2.22 26.77
CA THR A 165 -21.20 -3.44 27.59
C THR A 165 -20.64 -3.29 28.99
N CYS A 166 -19.51 -2.58 29.12
CA CYS A 166 -18.90 -2.28 30.41
C CYS A 166 -19.83 -1.44 31.31
N VAL A 167 -20.64 -0.55 30.72
CA VAL A 167 -21.62 0.26 31.46
C VAL A 167 -22.89 -0.54 31.80
N CYS A 168 -23.35 -1.39 30.89
CA CYS A 168 -24.64 -2.09 31.01
C CYS A 168 -24.57 -3.51 31.59
N TYR A 169 -23.38 -4.04 31.90
CA TYR A 169 -23.15 -5.38 32.48
C TYR A 169 -23.83 -6.56 31.73
N SER A 170 -23.96 -6.46 30.39
CA SER A 170 -24.63 -7.49 29.57
C SER A 170 -23.62 -8.37 28.83
N LEU A 171 -23.88 -9.69 28.81
CA LEU A 171 -23.02 -10.72 28.19
C LEU A 171 -23.20 -10.83 26.66
N TYR A 172 -24.43 -10.67 26.15
CA TYR A 172 -24.73 -10.74 24.71
C TYR A 172 -23.91 -9.77 23.84
N PRO A 173 -23.79 -8.48 24.20
CA PRO A 173 -23.03 -7.55 23.37
C PRO A 173 -21.52 -7.82 23.39
N THR A 174 -21.00 -8.55 24.40
CA THR A 174 -19.60 -9.01 24.45
C THR A 174 -19.30 -10.08 23.39
N LEU A 175 -20.24 -10.97 23.10
CA LEU A 175 -20.10 -11.93 22.00
C LEU A 175 -20.12 -11.24 20.63
N VAL A 176 -20.99 -10.23 20.47
CA VAL A 176 -21.09 -9.44 19.23
C VAL A 176 -19.78 -8.70 18.94
N THR A 177 -19.21 -8.01 19.92
CA THR A 177 -17.90 -7.35 19.75
C THR A 177 -16.81 -8.34 19.38
N GLY A 178 -16.77 -9.52 19.99
CA GLY A 178 -15.83 -10.59 19.60
C GLY A 178 -15.94 -10.99 18.13
N ILE A 179 -17.17 -11.21 17.63
CA ILE A 179 -17.41 -11.54 16.22
C ILE A 179 -16.95 -10.41 15.29
N LEU A 180 -17.23 -9.15 15.65
CA LEU A 180 -16.82 -7.99 14.85
C LEU A 180 -15.29 -7.89 14.76
N HIS A 181 -14.56 -8.15 15.85
CA HIS A 181 -13.10 -8.15 15.83
C HIS A 181 -12.51 -9.31 15.01
N VAL A 182 -13.12 -10.48 15.04
CA VAL A 182 -12.72 -11.62 14.19
C VAL A 182 -12.93 -11.27 12.72
N LEU A 183 -14.09 -10.73 12.36
CA LEU A 183 -14.37 -10.29 10.98
C LEU A 183 -13.39 -9.20 10.54
N ALA A 184 -13.07 -8.25 11.41
CA ALA A 184 -12.07 -7.22 11.13
C ALA A 184 -10.69 -7.82 10.84
N GLY A 185 -10.27 -8.83 11.60
CA GLY A 185 -9.03 -9.57 11.36
C GLY A 185 -9.04 -10.38 10.06
N LEU A 186 -10.18 -10.98 9.69
CA LEU A 186 -10.32 -11.65 8.40
C LEU A 186 -10.20 -10.67 7.23
N CYS A 187 -10.74 -9.45 7.37
CA CYS A 187 -10.58 -8.40 6.37
C CYS A 187 -9.11 -7.99 6.18
N THR A 188 -8.32 -7.85 7.24
CA THR A 188 -6.89 -7.50 7.11
C THR A 188 -6.09 -8.64 6.48
N LEU A 189 -6.35 -9.89 6.85
CA LEU A 189 -5.71 -11.05 6.22
C LEU A 189 -6.05 -11.15 4.73
N LEU A 190 -7.32 -10.96 4.38
CA LEU A 190 -7.76 -10.98 2.98
C LEU A 190 -7.15 -9.82 2.19
N THR A 191 -6.99 -8.64 2.79
CA THR A 191 -6.25 -7.50 2.19
C THR A 191 -4.85 -7.92 1.78
N LEU A 192 -4.09 -8.54 2.69
CA LEU A 192 -2.72 -8.97 2.42
C LEU A 192 -2.66 -10.04 1.32
N LEU A 193 -3.60 -10.98 1.31
CA LEU A 193 -3.70 -12.00 0.26
C LEU A 193 -4.03 -11.38 -1.10
N CYS A 194 -5.01 -10.46 -1.15
CA CYS A 194 -5.36 -9.76 -2.38
C CYS A 194 -4.18 -8.95 -2.92
N TYR A 195 -3.46 -8.26 -2.04
CA TYR A 195 -2.27 -7.49 -2.38
C TYR A 195 -1.13 -8.37 -2.91
N ALA A 196 -0.85 -9.49 -2.23
CA ALA A 196 0.19 -10.43 -2.63
C ALA A 196 -0.13 -11.11 -3.98
N LEU A 197 -1.40 -11.47 -4.21
CA LEU A 197 -1.83 -12.06 -5.48
C LEU A 197 -1.78 -11.03 -6.60
N TRP A 198 -2.26 -9.81 -6.36
CA TRP A 198 -2.22 -8.74 -7.35
C TRP A 198 -0.80 -8.39 -7.78
N THR A 199 0.12 -8.20 -6.82
CA THR A 199 1.53 -7.88 -7.09
C THR A 199 2.23 -9.00 -7.86
N ARG A 200 1.96 -10.26 -7.54
CA ARG A 200 2.48 -11.41 -8.31
C ARG A 200 2.01 -11.39 -9.76
N LEU A 201 0.71 -11.25 -9.98
CA LEU A 201 0.14 -11.19 -11.34
C LEU A 201 0.68 -9.99 -12.14
N LEU A 202 0.84 -8.83 -11.50
CA LEU A 202 1.42 -7.66 -12.15
C LEU A 202 2.86 -7.93 -12.58
N ASN A 203 3.67 -8.52 -11.71
CA ASN A 203 5.08 -8.76 -12.00
C ASN A 203 5.28 -9.82 -13.10
N GLU A 204 4.45 -10.86 -13.13
CA GLU A 204 4.44 -11.85 -14.22
C GLU A 204 4.17 -11.15 -15.56
N ARG A 205 3.15 -10.29 -15.61
CA ARG A 205 2.78 -9.55 -16.82
C ARG A 205 3.76 -8.46 -17.23
N LEU A 206 4.56 -7.94 -16.30
CA LEU A 206 5.61 -6.98 -16.60
C LEU A 206 6.83 -7.64 -17.26
N SER A 207 7.01 -8.95 -17.06
CA SER A 207 8.10 -9.73 -17.64
C SER A 207 7.80 -10.34 -19.02
N GLU A 208 6.53 -10.32 -19.44
CA GLU A 208 6.05 -10.71 -20.78
C GLU A 208 6.24 -9.59 -21.82
#